data_AF-A0AAN7HRQ4-F1
#
_entry.id   AF-A0AAN7HRQ4-F1
#
_cell.length_a   1.000
_cell.length_b   1.000
_cell.length_c   1.000
_cell.angle_alpha   90.00
_cell.angle_beta   90.00
_cell.angle_gamma   90.00
#
_symmetry.space_group_name_H-M   'P 1'
#
loop_
_entity.id
_entity.type
_entity.pdbx_description
1 polymer ?
#
loop_
_entity_poly.entity_id
_entity_poly.type
_entity_poly.pdbx_seq_one_letter_code
_entity_poly.pdbx_strand_id
1 'polypeptide(L)'
;MTRSPRVKYITFYEDSESIPGKRTAVWELDKASHRNIVRHPVLMRELWLQMWHDIHPDAKSRFVTKAKRGPLRDEDCFWDYGKARCAWPEYCEYRYIFGDVHLGQSCRLKNSSADLTLHYL
;
A
#
# COMPACT_ATOMS: atom_id res chain seq x y z
N MET A 1 -10.76 -16.19 -2.58
CA MET A 1 -9.32 -16.02 -2.26
C MET A 1 -9.10 -16.36 -0.80
N THR A 2 -8.30 -17.38 -0.48
CA THR A 2 -7.96 -17.73 0.92
C THR A 2 -6.78 -16.85 1.37
N ARG A 3 -7.01 -15.94 2.33
CA ARG A 3 -5.98 -15.06 2.91
C ARG A 3 -5.05 -15.87 3.84
N SER A 4 -3.73 -15.66 3.75
CA SER A 4 -2.74 -16.34 4.60
C SER A 4 -2.72 -15.76 6.04
N PRO A 5 -2.70 -16.60 7.08
CA PRO A 5 -2.68 -16.14 8.48
C PRO A 5 -1.35 -15.48 8.88
N ARG A 6 -0.30 -15.53 8.05
CA ARG A 6 0.99 -14.89 8.35
C ARG A 6 1.24 -13.58 7.61
N VAL A 7 0.46 -13.30 6.56
CA VAL A 7 0.66 -12.14 5.70
C VAL A 7 -0.24 -10.99 6.14
N LYS A 8 0.28 -9.75 6.16
CA LYS A 8 -0.53 -8.55 6.34
C LYS A 8 -1.10 -8.16 4.98
N TYR A 9 -2.42 -8.13 4.84
CA TYR A 9 -3.09 -7.70 3.63
C TYR A 9 -3.67 -6.30 3.80
N ILE A 10 -3.74 -5.58 2.69
CA ILE A 10 -4.51 -4.34 2.58
C ILE A 10 -5.51 -4.59 1.48
N THR A 11 -6.79 -4.46 1.81
CA THR A 11 -7.87 -4.58 0.83
C THR A 11 -8.49 -3.22 0.60
N PHE A 12 -8.80 -2.95 -0.66
CA PHE A 12 -9.31 -1.67 -1.12
C PHE A 12 -10.71 -1.89 -1.66
N TYR A 13 -11.67 -1.13 -1.13
CA TYR A 13 -13.04 -1.13 -1.61
C TYR A 13 -13.38 0.29 -2.03
N GLU A 14 -13.85 0.45 -3.25
CA GLU A 14 -14.37 1.71 -3.77
C GLU A 14 -15.80 1.43 -4.26
N ASP A 15 -16.72 2.27 -3.85
CA ASP A 15 -18.10 2.20 -4.24
C ASP A 15 -18.56 3.58 -4.71
N SER A 16 -19.03 3.61 -5.95
CA SER A 16 -19.60 4.78 -6.62
C SER A 16 -21.01 4.52 -7.17
N GLU A 17 -21.52 3.30 -6.97
CA GLU A 17 -22.78 2.83 -7.55
C GLU A 17 -23.92 2.90 -6.54
N SER A 18 -23.64 2.69 -5.24
CA SER A 18 -24.70 2.62 -4.23
C SER A 18 -25.46 3.93 -4.01
N ILE A 19 -24.78 5.08 -4.14
CA ILE A 19 -25.37 6.41 -3.90
C ILE A 19 -25.02 7.34 -5.08
N PRO A 20 -26.01 7.75 -5.88
CA PRO A 20 -25.79 8.65 -7.01
C PRO A 20 -25.10 9.96 -6.58
N GLY A 21 -23.99 10.29 -7.24
CA GLY A 21 -23.21 11.50 -6.97
C GLY A 21 -22.31 11.42 -5.72
N LYS A 22 -22.29 10.30 -4.99
CA LYS A 22 -21.33 10.07 -3.90
C LYS A 22 -20.39 8.94 -4.27
N ARG A 23 -19.12 9.10 -3.89
CA ARG A 23 -18.11 8.04 -3.96
C ARG A 23 -17.58 7.80 -2.57
N THR A 24 -17.46 6.53 -2.19
CA THR A 24 -16.89 6.12 -0.92
C THR A 24 -15.74 5.16 -1.19
N ALA A 25 -14.67 5.26 -0.40
CA ALA A 25 -13.61 4.28 -0.48
C ALA A 25 -12.96 3.99 0.86
N VAL A 26 -12.78 2.70 1.12
CA VAL A 26 -12.40 2.10 2.40
C VAL A 26 -11.12 1.28 2.23
N TRP A 27 -10.23 1.42 3.21
CA TRP A 27 -9.07 0.54 3.40
C TRP A 27 -9.36 -0.45 4.52
N GLU A 28 -9.20 -1.73 4.22
CA GLU A 28 -9.19 -2.79 5.21
C GLU A 28 -7.73 -3.18 5.47
N LEU A 29 -7.23 -2.89 6.68
CA LEU A 29 -5.88 -3.23 7.11
C LEU A 29 -5.90 -4.48 7.98
N ASP A 30 -5.37 -5.59 7.49
CA ASP A 30 -5.35 -6.83 8.24
C ASP A 30 -4.29 -6.80 9.36
N LYS A 31 -4.65 -7.35 10.52
CA LYS A 31 -3.75 -7.55 11.67
C LYS A 31 -3.15 -6.25 12.21
N ALA A 32 -3.87 -5.13 12.05
CA ALA A 32 -3.55 -3.89 12.71
C ALA A 32 -4.01 -3.94 14.19
N SER A 33 -3.09 -3.77 15.13
CA SER A 33 -3.44 -3.64 16.55
C SER A 33 -4.11 -2.29 16.79
N HIS A 34 -5.33 -2.30 17.32
CA HIS A 34 -6.09 -1.07 17.60
C HIS A 34 -5.30 -0.05 18.43
N ARG A 35 -4.60 -0.51 19.48
CA ARG A 35 -3.80 0.37 20.35
C ARG A 35 -2.57 0.97 19.68
N ASN A 36 -2.00 0.26 18.70
CA ASN A 36 -0.77 0.66 18.00
C ASN A 36 -1.03 1.08 16.55
N ILE A 37 -2.28 1.44 16.23
CA ILE A 37 -2.69 1.70 14.85
C ILE A 37 -1.92 2.88 14.24
N VAL A 38 -1.66 3.93 15.03
CA VAL A 38 -0.87 5.11 14.64
C VAL A 38 0.62 4.80 14.43
N ARG A 39 1.10 3.64 14.89
CA ARG A 39 2.46 3.16 14.60
C ARG A 39 2.51 2.29 13.36
N HIS A 40 1.37 2.02 12.72
CA HIS A 40 1.32 1.19 11.52
C HIS A 40 1.80 2.02 10.31
N PRO A 41 2.92 1.67 9.67
CA PRO A 41 3.54 2.48 8.63
C PRO A 41 2.61 2.68 7.43
N VAL A 42 1.87 1.62 7.06
CA VAL A 42 0.86 1.66 6.01
C VAL A 42 -0.24 2.68 6.33
N LEU A 43 -0.81 2.64 7.55
CA LEU A 43 -1.89 3.58 7.90
C LEU A 43 -1.40 5.02 7.80
N MET A 44 -0.24 5.31 8.39
CA MET A 44 0.30 6.67 8.42
C MET A 44 0.63 7.19 7.02
N ARG A 45 1.15 6.33 6.12
CA ARG A 45 1.32 6.69 4.71
C ARG A 45 0.00 7.05 4.06
N GLU A 46 -1.01 6.19 4.19
CA GLU A 46 -2.30 6.37 3.53
C GLU A 46 -3.03 7.62 4.04
N LEU A 47 -2.97 7.86 5.35
CA LEU A 47 -3.46 9.08 5.97
C LEU A 47 -2.72 10.32 5.44
N TRP A 48 -1.39 10.26 5.37
CA TRP A 48 -0.58 11.36 4.86
C TRP A 48 -0.89 11.68 3.40
N LEU A 49 -1.00 10.66 2.54
CA LEU A 49 -1.35 10.83 1.12
C LEU A 49 -2.74 11.47 0.96
N GLN A 50 -3.72 11.05 1.77
CA GLN A 50 -5.05 11.66 1.75
C GLN A 50 -4.99 13.14 2.16
N MET A 51 -4.34 13.45 3.28
CA MET A 51 -4.19 14.82 3.75
C MET A 51 -3.46 15.70 2.74
N TRP A 52 -2.42 15.17 2.12
CA TRP A 52 -1.64 15.89 1.12
C TRP A 52 -2.49 16.24 -0.11
N HIS A 53 -3.25 15.29 -0.67
CA HIS A 53 -4.18 15.57 -1.78
C HIS A 53 -5.22 16.62 -1.38
N ASP A 54 -5.82 16.52 -0.20
CA ASP A 54 -6.88 17.42 0.24
C ASP A 54 -6.40 18.88 0.46
N ILE A 55 -5.10 19.06 0.71
CA ILE A 55 -4.46 20.38 0.92
C ILE A 55 -3.86 20.93 -0.38
N HIS A 56 -3.60 20.09 -1.39
CA HIS A 56 -2.86 20.51 -2.58
C HIS A 56 -3.68 21.47 -3.45
N PRO A 57 -3.16 22.67 -3.79
CA PRO A 57 -3.91 23.66 -4.56
C PRO A 57 -4.30 23.20 -5.97
N ASP A 58 -3.46 22.36 -6.58
CA ASP A 58 -3.64 21.84 -7.93
C ASP A 58 -4.36 20.48 -8.00
N ALA A 59 -4.99 20.02 -6.91
CA ALA A 59 -5.70 18.73 -6.90
C ALA A 59 -6.80 18.72 -7.96
N LYS A 60 -6.68 17.83 -8.95
CA LYS A 60 -7.62 17.76 -10.10
C LYS A 60 -8.96 17.16 -9.73
N SER A 61 -9.01 16.39 -8.66
CA SER A 61 -10.20 15.67 -8.22
C SER A 61 -10.53 16.01 -6.76
N ARG A 62 -11.81 15.96 -6.39
CA ARG A 62 -12.23 16.00 -4.97
C ARG A 62 -12.16 14.64 -4.29
N PHE A 63 -11.78 13.58 -5.03
CA PHE A 63 -11.87 12.21 -4.58
C PHE A 63 -10.61 11.44 -4.97
N VAL A 64 -9.80 11.13 -3.98
CA VAL A 64 -8.64 10.27 -4.15
C VAL A 64 -9.11 8.85 -4.46
N THR A 65 -8.85 8.38 -5.69
CA THR A 65 -9.10 6.97 -6.01
C THR A 65 -8.20 6.09 -5.14
N LYS A 66 -8.81 5.12 -4.46
CA LYS A 66 -8.11 4.18 -3.58
C LYS A 66 -7.98 2.82 -4.25
N ALA A 67 -7.90 2.79 -5.58
CA ALA A 67 -7.70 1.56 -6.35
C ALA A 67 -6.53 0.75 -5.78
N LYS A 68 -6.62 -0.59 -5.89
CA LYS A 68 -5.64 -1.53 -5.36
C LYS A 68 -4.22 -1.14 -5.78
N ARG A 69 -3.43 -0.65 -4.82
CA ARG A 69 -2.07 -0.17 -5.09
C ARG A 69 -1.06 -1.28 -4.94
N GLY A 70 -0.02 -1.19 -5.75
CA GLY A 70 1.23 -1.88 -5.47
C GLY A 70 1.94 -1.28 -4.25
N PRO A 71 2.98 -1.97 -3.75
CA PRO A 71 3.89 -1.43 -2.74
C PRO A 71 4.53 -0.11 -3.20
N LEU A 72 4.64 0.87 -2.29
CA LEU A 72 5.16 2.23 -2.58
C LEU A 72 6.56 2.45 -1.98
N ARG A 73 6.90 1.67 -0.95
CA ARG A 73 8.23 1.63 -0.33
C ARG A 73 8.74 0.20 -0.26
N ASP A 74 10.04 0.04 -0.09
CA ASP A 74 10.66 -1.27 0.13
C ASP A 74 10.04 -2.01 1.33
N GLU A 75 9.60 -1.28 2.37
CA GLU A 75 8.93 -1.82 3.55
C GLU A 75 7.57 -2.48 3.25
N ASP A 76 6.94 -2.14 2.13
CA ASP A 76 5.69 -2.78 1.68
C ASP A 76 5.95 -4.09 0.93
N CYS A 77 7.17 -4.27 0.41
CA CYS A 77 7.60 -5.51 -0.19
C CYS A 77 7.89 -6.52 0.92
N PHE A 78 7.31 -7.71 0.82
CA PHE A 78 7.58 -8.79 1.77
C PHE A 78 7.83 -10.10 1.05
N TRP A 79 8.57 -10.98 1.72
CA TRP A 79 8.87 -12.31 1.24
C TRP A 79 7.70 -13.26 1.50
N ASP A 80 7.22 -13.92 0.45
CA ASP A 80 6.27 -15.03 0.55
C ASP A 80 7.04 -16.34 0.72
N TYR A 81 7.13 -16.81 1.96
CA TYR A 81 7.80 -18.07 2.28
C TYR A 81 7.15 -19.29 1.61
N GLY A 82 5.84 -19.26 1.33
CA GLY A 82 5.15 -20.38 0.68
C GLY A 82 5.52 -20.52 -0.80
N LYS A 83 5.92 -19.42 -1.44
CA LYS A 83 6.29 -19.37 -2.86
C LYS A 83 7.77 -19.12 -3.11
N ALA A 84 8.57 -19.01 -2.03
CA ALA A 84 10.00 -18.70 -2.08
C ALA A 84 10.35 -17.52 -3.00
N ARG A 85 9.54 -16.45 -2.95
CA ARG A 85 9.73 -15.23 -3.76
C ARG A 85 9.12 -14.02 -3.07
N CYS A 86 9.45 -12.81 -3.52
CA CYS A 86 8.73 -11.62 -3.09
C CYS A 86 7.25 -11.72 -3.48
N ALA A 87 6.35 -11.33 -2.58
CA ALA A 87 4.92 -11.56 -2.72
C ALA A 87 4.31 -10.85 -3.94
N TRP A 88 4.91 -9.73 -4.35
CA TRP A 88 4.50 -8.89 -5.46
C TRP A 88 5.56 -8.89 -6.56
N PRO A 89 5.63 -9.94 -7.40
CA PRO A 89 6.69 -10.06 -8.40
C PRO A 89 6.65 -8.94 -9.46
N GLU A 90 5.50 -8.32 -9.70
CA GLU A 90 5.34 -7.20 -10.65
C GLU A 90 6.00 -5.91 -10.13
N TYR A 91 5.93 -5.66 -8.82
CA TYR A 91 6.37 -4.40 -8.21
C TYR A 91 7.70 -4.54 -7.46
N CYS A 92 7.94 -5.70 -6.85
CA CYS A 92 9.09 -5.98 -6.01
C CYS A 92 10.01 -7.01 -6.67
N GLU A 93 11.31 -6.80 -6.50
CA GLU A 93 12.37 -7.76 -6.81
C GLU A 93 13.09 -8.20 -5.54
N TYR A 94 13.64 -9.40 -5.61
CA TYR A 94 14.64 -9.81 -4.65
C TYR A 94 15.99 -9.20 -5.04
N ARG A 95 16.47 -8.26 -4.23
CA ARG A 95 17.75 -7.59 -4.41
C ARG A 95 18.45 -7.55 -3.07
N TYR A 96 19.42 -8.43 -2.85
CA TYR A 96 20.20 -8.46 -1.60
C TYR A 96 21.15 -7.27 -1.51
N ILE A 97 21.23 -6.65 -0.33
CA ILE A 97 22.25 -5.66 0.03
C ILE A 97 22.97 -6.16 1.28
N PHE A 98 24.29 -5.99 1.31
CA PHE A 98 25.10 -6.38 2.46
C PHE A 98 24.55 -5.74 3.74
N GLY A 99 24.23 -6.57 4.74
CA GLY A 99 23.55 -6.15 5.97
C GLY A 99 22.09 -6.60 6.06
N ASP A 100 21.50 -7.13 4.99
CA ASP A 100 20.20 -7.82 5.06
C ASP A 100 20.35 -9.11 5.88
N VAL A 101 19.60 -9.21 6.96
CA VAL A 101 19.55 -10.38 7.86
C VAL A 101 18.39 -11.31 7.50
N HIS A 102 17.34 -10.78 6.88
CA HIS A 102 16.11 -11.51 6.57
C HIS A 102 15.76 -11.42 5.09
N LEU A 103 15.17 -12.48 4.52
CA LEU A 103 14.71 -12.51 3.12
C LEU A 103 13.72 -11.40 2.78
N GLY A 104 12.92 -10.96 3.75
CA GLY A 104 12.00 -9.83 3.58
C GLY A 104 12.72 -8.50 3.39
N GLN A 105 13.86 -8.28 4.03
CA GLN A 105 14.66 -7.05 3.85
C GLN A 105 15.27 -6.97 2.45
N SER A 106 15.53 -8.13 1.85
CA SER A 106 16.01 -8.23 0.48
C SER A 106 14.91 -8.06 -0.58
N CYS A 107 13.63 -7.98 -0.21
CA CYS A 107 12.57 -7.62 -1.15
C CYS A 107 12.47 -6.10 -1.26
N ARG A 108 12.72 -5.56 -2.45
CA ARG A 108 12.77 -4.12 -2.73
C ARG A 108 12.00 -3.77 -4.00
N LEU A 109 11.66 -2.51 -4.20
CA LEU A 109 10.93 -2.06 -5.39
C LEU A 109 11.80 -2.06 -6.66
N LYS A 110 11.20 -2.47 -7.78
CA LYS A 110 11.88 -2.64 -9.08
C LYS A 110 12.26 -1.34 -9.80
N ASN A 111 11.56 -0.24 -9.58
CA ASN A 111 11.98 1.11 -9.98
C ASN A 111 11.04 2.18 -9.43
N SER A 112 11.55 3.41 -9.35
CA SER A 112 11.10 4.51 -8.47
C SER A 112 9.61 4.84 -8.46
N SER A 113 9.07 4.86 -7.25
CA SER A 113 7.76 5.34 -6.79
C SER A 113 7.38 6.79 -7.16
N ALA A 114 8.21 7.51 -7.92
CA ALA A 114 7.94 8.89 -8.33
C ALA A 114 6.70 9.02 -9.23
N ASP A 115 6.45 8.04 -10.10
CA ASP A 115 5.28 8.03 -10.99
C ASP A 115 3.98 7.77 -10.22
N LEU A 116 4.04 7.01 -9.12
CA LEU A 116 2.87 6.67 -8.32
C LEU A 116 2.38 7.85 -7.46
N THR A 117 3.29 8.71 -6.99
CA THR A 117 2.90 9.94 -6.26
C THR A 117 2.23 10.97 -7.15
N LEU A 118 2.56 11.04 -8.44
CA LEU A 118 1.91 11.94 -9.41
C LEU A 118 0.44 11.58 -9.65
N HIS A 119 0.05 10.31 -9.47
CA HIS A 119 -1.35 9.89 -9.52
C HIS A 119 -2.22 10.43 -8.36
N TYR A 120 -1.61 11.03 -7.32
CA TYR A 120 -2.28 11.62 -6.15
C TYR A 120 -2.48 13.14 -6.25
N LEU A 121 -2.20 13.77 -7.40
CA LEU A 121 -2.52 15.17 -7.72
C LEU A 121 -3.56 15.24 -8.83
#